data_AF-A0A963GK36-F1
#
_entry.id   AF-A0A963GK36-F1
#
_cell.length_a   1.000
_cell.length_b   1.000
_cell.length_c   1.000
_cell.angle_alpha   90.00
_cell.angle_beta   90.00
_cell.angle_gamma   90.00
#
_symmetry.space_group_name_H-M   'P 1'
#
loop_
_entity.id
_entity.type
_entity.pdbx_description
1 polymer ?
#
loop_
_entity_poly.entity_id
_entity_poly.type
_entity_poly.pdbx_seq_one_letter_code
_entity_poly.pdbx_strand_id
1 'polypeptide(L)' 'AVVVVDDKTLELKSVIKDPKLITPTGHFNVYNTQHDVY' A
#
# COMPACT_ATOMS: atom_id res chain seq x y z
N ALA A 1 -8.57 -5.27 2.69
CA ALA A 1 -7.20 -5.70 3.04
C ALA A 1 -6.24 -4.96 2.14
N VAL A 2 -5.10 -4.50 2.66
CA VAL A 2 -4.02 -3.90 1.86
C VAL A 2 -2.85 -4.88 1.82
N VAL A 3 -2.29 -5.10 0.63
CA VAL A 3 -1.17 -6.03 0.44
C VAL A 3 0.09 -5.21 0.19
N VAL A 4 1.14 -5.48 0.97
CA VAL A 4 2.47 -4.89 0.76
C VAL A 4 3.36 -5.96 0.15
N VAL A 5 3.99 -5.62 -0.98
CA VAL A 5 4.89 -6.50 -1.74
C VAL A 5 6.31 -5.96 -1.64
N ASP A 6 7.31 -6.84 -1.60
CA ASP A 6 8.70 -6.45 -1.79
C ASP A 6 8.98 -6.25 -3.28
N ASP A 7 9.36 -5.04 -3.67
CA ASP A 7 9.60 -4.69 -5.07
C ASP A 7 10.80 -5.46 -5.69
N LYS A 8 11.80 -5.83 -4.88
CA LYS A 8 13.02 -6.49 -5.40
C LYS A 8 12.82 -7.97 -5.65
N THR A 9 12.08 -8.64 -4.78
CA THR A 9 11.87 -10.10 -4.86
C THR A 9 10.50 -10.47 -5.41
N LEU A 10 9.58 -9.51 -5.50
CA LEU A 10 8.16 -9.70 -5.85
C LEU A 10 7.42 -10.62 -4.88
N GLU A 11 7.94 -10.77 -3.67
CA GLU A 11 7.35 -11.62 -2.63
C GLU A 11 6.37 -10.85 -1.74
N LEU A 12 5.44 -11.58 -1.15
CA LEU A 12 4.48 -11.04 -0.19
C LEU A 12 5.21 -10.60 1.09
N LYS A 13 5.21 -9.30 1.38
CA LYS A 13 5.85 -8.76 2.59
C LYS A 13 4.89 -8.73 3.77
N SER A 14 3.69 -8.21 3.58
CA SER A 14 2.70 -8.15 4.66
C SER A 14 1.28 -7.98 4.13
N VAL A 15 0.30 -8.34 4.96
CA VAL A 15 -1.12 -8.13 4.67
C VAL A 15 -1.75 -7.38 5.83
N ILE A 16 -2.27 -6.18 5.55
CA ILE A 16 -2.97 -5.35 6.53
C ILE A 16 -4.45 -5.69 6.45
N LYS A 17 -4.98 -6.22 7.57
CA LYS A 17 -6.40 -6.52 7.76
C LYS A 17 -6.85 -5.82 9.04
N ASP A 18 -7.92 -5.04 8.95
CA ASP A 18 -8.57 -4.41 10.07
C ASP A 18 -10.09 -4.41 9.82
N PRO A 19 -10.95 -4.72 10.81
CA PRO A 19 -12.41 -4.65 10.66
C PRO A 19 -12.94 -3.29 10.20
N LYS A 20 -12.21 -2.20 10.47
CA LYS A 20 -12.55 -0.83 10.06
C LYS A 20 -12.19 -0.53 8.60
N LEU A 21 -11.44 -1.42 7.95
CA LEU A 21 -10.99 -1.26 6.57
C LEU A 21 -12.08 -1.71 5.58
N ILE A 22 -13.14 -0.91 5.47
CA ILE A 22 -14.27 -1.13 4.56
C ILE A 22 -13.95 -0.51 3.20
N THR A 23 -14.05 -1.30 2.13
CA THR A 23 -13.83 -0.87 0.73
C THR A 23 -12.60 0.03 0.51
N PRO A 24 -11.38 -0.44 0.81
CA PRO A 24 -10.17 0.35 0.60
C PRO A 24 -9.92 0.56 -0.91
N THR A 25 -9.79 1.82 -1.34
CA THR A 25 -9.61 2.20 -2.75
C THR A 25 -8.28 2.89 -2.99
N GLY A 26 -8.24 4.23 -3.01
CA GLY A 26 -7.02 5.00 -3.26
C GLY A 26 -6.02 4.87 -2.12
N HIS A 27 -4.74 4.72 -2.46
CA HIS A 27 -3.63 4.68 -1.51
C HIS A 27 -2.59 5.70 -1.96
N PHE A 28 -2.31 6.69 -1.11
CA PHE A 28 -1.43 7.81 -1.45
C PHE A 28 -0.26 7.83 -0.48
N ASN A 29 0.95 7.62 -0.99
CA ASN A 29 2.17 7.78 -0.21
C ASN A 29 2.49 9.28 -0.12
N VAL A 30 2.64 9.81 1.09
CA VAL A 30 2.83 11.24 1.33
C VAL A 30 4.02 11.81 0.57
N TYR A 31 5.18 11.14 0.64
CA TYR A 31 6.40 11.62 -0.01
C TYR A 31 6.25 11.62 -1.53
N ASN A 32 5.72 10.53 -2.08
CA ASN A 32 5.56 10.37 -3.52
C ASN A 32 4.55 11.37 -4.10
N THR A 33 3.42 11.58 -3.41
CA THR A 33 2.40 12.53 -3.86
C THR A 33 2.83 13.98 -3.69
N GLN A 34 3.62 14.32 -2.67
CA GLN A 34 4.12 15.68 -2.48
C GLN A 34 5.18 16.08 -3.52
N HIS A 35 5.99 15.12 -3.98
CA HIS A 35 7.10 15.37 -4.90
C HIS A 35 6.83 14.89 -6.33
N ASP A 36 5.59 14.53 -6.64
CA ASP A 36 5.17 13.97 -7.95
C ASP A 36 6.05 12.80 -8.43
N VAL A 37 6.40 11.89 -7.51
CA VAL A 37 7.17 10.67 -7.79
C VAL A 37 6.20 9.51 -8.04
N TYR A 38 6.22 8.95 -9.24
CA TYR A 38 5.35 7.84 -9.66
C TYR A 38 6.12 6.76 -10.45
#